data_AF-A0A0C2YQI4-F1
#
_entry.id   AF-A0A0C2YQI4-F1
#
_cell.length_a   1.000
_cell.length_b   1.000
_cell.length_c   1.000
_cell.angle_alpha   90.00
_cell.angle_beta   90.00
_cell.angle_gamma   90.00
#
_symmetry.space_group_name_H-M   'P 1'
#
loop_
_entity.id
_entity.type
_entity.pdbx_description
1 polymer ?
#
loop_
_entity_poly.entity_id
_entity_poly.type
_entity_poly.pdbx_seq_one_letter_code
_entity_poly.pdbx_strand_id
1 'polypeptide(L)' 'MHDSSDNQFLRLPGLYRRWELNQVIEPGEDYRIEGAGTAADGTPLYSIYATESGQTPNSPREATGDD' A
#
# COMPACT_ATOMS: atom_id res chain seq x y z
N MET A 1 27.74 -7.40 -13.69
CA MET A 1 26.67 -8.03 -12.89
C MET A 1 25.90 -6.87 -12.26
N HIS A 2 24.97 -6.30 -13.01
CA HIS A 2 24.03 -5.29 -12.52
C HIS A 2 22.67 -5.89 -12.78
N ASP A 3 21.98 -6.31 -11.73
CA ASP A 3 20.61 -5.87 -11.47
C ASP A 3 20.26 -6.41 -10.08
N SER A 4 20.70 -5.68 -9.05
CA SER A 4 19.97 -5.74 -7.79
C SER A 4 18.61 -5.15 -8.14
N SER A 5 17.67 -6.00 -8.53
CA SER A 5 16.26 -5.64 -8.68
C SER A 5 15.76 -5.28 -7.28
N ASP A 6 16.21 -4.13 -6.77
CA ASP A 6 15.69 -3.41 -5.63
C ASP A 6 14.33 -2.92 -6.09
N ASN A 7 13.39 -3.85 -6.15
CA ASN A 7 12.01 -3.57 -6.40
C ASN A 7 11.55 -2.81 -5.16
N GLN A 8 11.70 -1.48 -5.20
CA GLN A 8 11.51 -0.59 -4.08
C GLN A 8 10.04 -0.67 -3.66
N PHE A 9 9.79 -1.48 -2.62
CA PHE A 9 8.49 -1.62 -2.02
C PHE A 9 8.28 -0.44 -1.07
N LEU A 10 7.44 0.51 -1.47
CA LEU A 10 7.09 1.67 -0.68
C LEU A 10 6.01 1.29 0.33
N ARG A 11 6.31 1.53 1.61
CA ARG A 11 5.37 1.28 2.70
C ARG A 11 4.20 2.24 2.60
N LEU A 12 2.99 1.70 2.55
CA LEU A 12 1.77 2.50 2.60
C LEU A 12 1.59 3.11 4.00
N PRO A 13 1.05 4.33 4.08
CA PRO A 13 0.84 5.01 5.35
C PRO A 13 -0.29 4.35 6.13
N GLY A 14 0.05 3.71 7.25
CA GLY A 14 -0.91 3.15 8.18
C GLY A 14 -0.68 1.68 8.51
N LEU A 15 -1.54 1.15 9.37
CA LEU A 15 -1.59 -0.26 9.73
C LEU A 15 -2.98 -0.78 9.38
N TYR A 16 -3.02 -1.82 8.56
CA TYR A 16 -4.25 -2.33 7.97
C TYR A 16 -4.65 -3.65 8.61
N ARG A 17 -5.96 -3.89 8.72
CA ARG A 17 -6.51 -5.18 9.14
C ARG A 17 -6.72 -6.09 7.94
N ARG A 18 -6.85 -7.40 8.18
CA ARG A 18 -7.04 -8.42 7.13
C ARG A 18 -8.17 -8.11 6.13
N TRP A 19 -9.26 -7.49 6.58
CA TRP A 19 -10.38 -7.14 5.71
C TRP A 19 -10.14 -5.84 4.92
N GLU A 20 -9.30 -4.94 5.41
CA GLU A 20 -8.92 -3.72 4.69
C GLU A 20 -7.96 -4.01 3.54
N LEU A 21 -7.18 -5.08 3.63
CA LEU A 21 -6.31 -5.52 2.52
C LEU A 21 -7.10 -5.70 1.21
N ASN A 22 -8.34 -6.17 1.24
CA ASN A 22 -9.16 -6.29 0.02
C ASN A 22 -9.52 -4.94 -0.63
N GLN A 23 -9.43 -3.83 0.12
CA GLN A 23 -9.68 -2.49 -0.41
C GLN A 23 -8.38 -1.79 -0.87
N VAL A 24 -7.22 -2.27 -0.44
CA VAL A 24 -5.92 -1.66 -0.71
C VAL A 24 -5.14 -2.42 -1.78
N ILE A 25 -5.30 -3.74 -1.85
CA ILE A 25 -4.60 -4.60 -2.81
C ILE A 25 -5.35 -4.54 -4.14
N GLU A 26 -4.71 -4.02 -5.18
CA GLU A 26 -5.23 -4.05 -6.54
C GLU A 26 -4.76 -5.30 -7.31
N PRO A 27 -5.64 -5.96 -8.08
CA PRO A 27 -5.26 -7.11 -8.88
C PRO A 27 -4.32 -6.70 -10.02
N GLY A 28 -3.21 -7.41 -10.17
CA GLY A 28 -2.21 -7.15 -11.22
C GLY A 28 -0.97 -6.41 -10.73
N GLU A 29 -0.92 -6.07 -9.45
CA GLU A 29 0.24 -5.44 -8.81
C GLU A 29 0.86 -6.33 -7.74
N ASP A 30 2.12 -6.05 -7.45
CA ASP A 30 2.90 -6.73 -6.42
C ASP A 30 2.79 -5.97 -5.10
N TYR A 31 2.32 -6.67 -4.07
CA TYR A 31 2.24 -6.13 -2.72
C TYR A 31 2.93 -7.07 -1.73
N ARG A 32 3.66 -6.47 -0.80
CA ARG A 32 4.25 -7.16 0.36
C ARG A 32 3.45 -6.82 1.60
N ILE A 33 3.04 -7.85 2.33
CA ILE A 33 2.28 -7.71 3.57
C ILE A 33 3.14 -8.25 4.71
N GLU A 34 3.41 -7.43 5.71
CA GLU A 34 4.15 -7.84 6.91
C GLU A 34 3.31 -7.65 8.17
N GLY A 35 3.45 -8.57 9.12
CA GLY A 35 2.81 -8.43 10.44
C GLY A 35 3.46 -7.29 11.22
N ALA A 36 2.68 -6.25 11.53
CA ALA A 36 3.16 -5.05 12.21
C ALA A 36 2.85 -5.05 13.71
N GLY A 37 2.12 -6.05 14.18
CA GLY A 37 1.74 -6.21 15.58
C GLY A 37 0.23 -6.42 15.73
N THR A 38 -0.28 -6.04 16.89
CA THR A 38 -1.67 -6.25 17.27
C THR A 38 -2.24 -4.95 17.81
N ALA A 39 -3.44 -4.57 17.36
CA ALA A 39 -4.21 -3.46 17.90
C ALA A 39 -4.57 -3.72 19.37
N ALA A 40 -4.99 -2.66 20.09
CA ALA A 40 -5.40 -2.76 21.49
C ALA A 40 -6.53 -3.78 21.73
N ASP A 41 -7.44 -3.94 20.75
CA ASP A 41 -8.53 -4.91 20.79
C ASP A 41 -8.11 -6.36 20.49
N GLY A 42 -6.81 -6.63 20.30
CA GLY A 42 -6.31 -7.96 19.93
C GLY A 42 -6.38 -8.27 18.43
N THR A 43 -6.77 -7.31 17.60
CA THR A 43 -6.82 -7.51 16.14
C THR A 43 -5.42 -7.42 15.52
N PRO A 44 -4.97 -8.41 14.72
CA PRO A 44 -3.68 -8.34 14.06
C PRO A 44 -3.66 -7.22 13.01
N LEU A 45 -2.57 -6.47 13.02
CA LEU A 45 -2.31 -5.35 12.13
C LEU A 45 -1.16 -5.69 11.19
N TYR A 46 -1.27 -5.21 9.96
CA TYR A 46 -0.34 -5.48 8.89
C TYR A 46 0.16 -4.18 8.27
N SER A 47 1.46 -4.12 7.98
CA SER A 47 2.03 -3.10 7.11
C SER A 47 2.00 -3.61 5.68
N ILE A 48 1.54 -2.77 4.76
CA ILE A 48 1.50 -3.09 3.33
C ILE A 48 2.58 -2.26 2.64
N TYR A 49 3.31 -2.88 1.73
CA TYR A 49 4.26 -2.22 0.87
C TYR A 49 3.91 -2.51 -0.58
N ALA A 50 3.77 -1.46 -1.39
CA ALA A 50 3.44 -1.53 -2.81
C ALA A 50 4.70 -1.24 -3.65
N THR A 51 4.78 -1.79 -4.85
CA THR A 51 5.86 -1.43 -5.78
C THR A 51 5.69 -0.01 -6.29
N GLU A 52 6.80 0.66 -6.64
CA GLU A 52 6.77 2.02 -7.20
C GLU A 52 5.88 2.12 -8.45
N SER A 53 5.78 1.04 -9.24
CA SER A 53 4.89 0.91 -10.41
C SER A 53 3.39 0.94 -10.07
N GLY A 54 3.02 0.58 -8.85
CA GLY A 54 1.64 0.52 -8.36
C GLY A 54 1.19 1.76 -7.59
N GLN A 55 2.15 2.55 -7.10
CA GLN A 55 1.86 3.81 -6.45
C GLN A 55 1.56 4.86 -7.53
N THR A 56 0.35 4.84 -8.09
CA THR A 56 -0.16 6.05 -8.73
C THR A 56 -0.15 7.13 -7.65
N PRO A 57 0.68 8.19 -7.77
CA PRO A 57 0.62 9.27 -6.83
C PRO A 57 -0.77 9.85 -7.05
N ASN A 58 -1.64 9.59 -6.09
CA ASN A 58 -3.01 10.08 -6.07
C ASN A 58 -2.88 11.60 -6.15
N SER A 59 -2.91 12.11 -7.38
CA SER A 59 -2.96 13.53 -7.64
C SER A 59 -4.27 13.94 -6.99
N PRO A 60 -4.29 14.92 -6.07
CA PRO A 60 -5.57 15.46 -5.64
C PRO A 60 -6.30 15.80 -6.93
N ARG A 61 -7.47 15.21 -7.17
CA ARG A 61 -8.28 15.56 -8.31
C ARG A 61 -8.52 17.06 -8.18
N GLU A 62 -7.72 17.84 -8.91
CA GLU A 62 -7.89 19.28 -9.08
C GLU A 62 -9.38 19.43 -9.35
N ALA A 63 -10.09 19.99 -8.39
CA ALA A 63 -11.45 20.44 -8.57
C ALA A 63 -11.33 21.62 -9.53
N THR A 64 -11.13 21.31 -10.81
CA THR A 64 -11.30 22.24 -11.91
C THR A 64 -12.69 22.81 -11.74
N GLY A 65 -12.75 24.10 -11.43
CA GLY A 65 -13.97 24.87 -11.46
C GLY A 65 -14.65 24.65 -12.80
N ASP A 66 -15.93 24.28 -12.74
CA ASP A 66 -16.83 24.34 -13.87
C ASP A 66 -17.71 25.59 -13.66
N ASP A 67 -17.74 26.41 -14.70
CA ASP A 67 -18.25 27.77 -14.94
C ASP A 67 -19.50 28.24 -14.16
#